data_AF-A0A7S0ZVC7-F1
#
_entry.id   AF-A0A7S0ZVC7-F1
#
_cell.length_a   1.000
_cell.length_b   1.000
_cell.length_c   1.000
_cell.angle_alpha   90.00
_cell.angle_beta   90.00
_cell.angle_gamma   90.00
#
_symmetry.space_group_name_H-M   'P 1'
#
loop_
_entity.id
_entity.type
_entity.pdbx_description
1 polymer ?
#
loop_
_entity_poly.entity_id
_entity_poly.type
_entity_poly.pdbx_seq_one_letter_code
_entity_poly.pdbx_strand_id
1 'polypeptide(L)'
;MHSCDITYIDVNRQSHCLSQEVTRQDTDNTSGSELHSRSDAKHVPLPWKLLPEPAAEQGCGDQEEDGALLPLALRSALDGDLVESQVGRSTERGSRLGKGSRWWTEICALQLCPLSGFPISMLPYPPYKFRMDPQRAVPHRLVDGKYLALLVISKGEVDVCGRVLVSTDVESLDAYVHRCKLGPFRLGKALSLARVIACEGALGRTEAARELSKLCKAARCELFRLQKIQKNRVLKIQQTSDREPGLIGCVQSFF
;
A
#
# COMPACT_ATOMS: atom_id res chain seq x y z
N MET A 1 -36.31 18.20 -9.28
CA MET A 1 -35.78 17.16 -10.18
C MET A 1 -34.70 17.82 -11.05
N HIS A 2 -33.43 17.71 -10.66
CA HIS A 2 -32.31 18.19 -11.47
C HIS A 2 -31.46 16.96 -11.80
N SER A 3 -31.49 16.60 -13.08
CA SER A 3 -30.68 15.52 -13.65
C SER A 3 -29.25 16.04 -13.77
N CYS A 4 -28.31 15.43 -13.07
CA CYS A 4 -26.89 15.66 -13.28
C CYS A 4 -26.37 14.55 -14.19
N ASP A 5 -26.21 14.87 -15.47
CA ASP A 5 -25.51 14.01 -16.42
C ASP A 5 -24.03 13.97 -16.06
N ILE A 6 -23.56 12.82 -15.57
CA ILE A 6 -22.14 12.55 -15.36
C ILE A 6 -21.60 12.01 -16.69
N THR A 7 -20.94 12.88 -17.45
CA THR A 7 -20.18 12.45 -18.63
C THR A 7 -18.91 11.73 -18.18
N TYR A 8 -18.83 10.45 -18.55
CA TYR A 8 -17.65 9.60 -18.38
C TYR A 8 -16.53 10.09 -19.31
N ILE A 9 -15.41 10.54 -18.74
CA ILE A 9 -14.22 10.88 -19.53
C ILE A 9 -13.46 9.58 -19.78
N ASP A 10 -13.50 9.13 -21.03
CA ASP A 10 -12.64 8.07 -21.54
C ASP A 10 -11.19 8.58 -21.58
N VAL A 11 -10.36 8.06 -20.68
CA VAL A 11 -8.92 8.39 -20.57
C VAL A 11 -8.11 7.37 -21.36
N ASN A 12 -8.45 7.15 -22.63
CA ASN A 12 -7.63 6.38 -23.55
C ASN A 12 -7.30 7.20 -24.81
N ARG A 13 -6.67 8.37 -24.62
CA ARG A 13 -6.08 9.13 -25.71
C ARG A 13 -4.59 8.79 -25.81
N GLN A 14 -4.28 7.85 -26.70
CA GLN A 14 -2.94 7.66 -27.24
C GLN A 14 -2.48 8.96 -27.88
N SER A 15 -1.60 9.69 -27.21
CA SER A 15 -0.83 10.76 -27.82
C SER A 15 0.24 10.14 -28.70
N HIS A 16 -0.08 9.98 -29.99
CA HIS A 16 0.93 9.77 -31.03
C HIS A 16 1.89 10.98 -31.03
N CYS A 17 3.14 10.76 -30.64
CA CYS A 17 4.24 11.64 -31.03
C CYS A 17 4.44 11.48 -32.53
N LEU A 18 3.91 12.42 -33.31
CA LEU A 18 4.20 12.55 -34.73
C LEU A 18 5.60 13.15 -34.88
N SER A 19 6.56 12.33 -35.32
CA SER A 19 7.79 12.81 -35.96
C SER A 19 7.65 12.62 -37.47
N GLN A 20 8.11 13.63 -38.20
CA GLN A 20 7.97 13.85 -39.63
C GLN A 20 8.49 12.71 -40.52
N GLU A 21 7.70 12.52 -41.58
CA GLU A 21 7.96 12.01 -42.93
C GLU A 21 9.40 11.61 -43.31
N VAL A 22 9.57 10.32 -43.63
CA VAL A 22 10.56 9.85 -44.60
C VAL A 22 9.88 8.92 -45.60
N THR A 23 10.27 9.12 -46.85
CA THR A 23 9.73 8.67 -48.12
C THR A 23 9.51 7.16 -48.27
N ARG A 24 8.42 6.82 -48.97
CA ARG A 24 8.05 5.50 -49.50
C ARG A 24 9.19 4.79 -50.24
N GLN A 25 9.30 3.49 -50.02
CA GLN A 25 9.64 2.53 -51.08
C GLN A 25 9.00 1.17 -50.79
N ASP A 26 8.08 0.78 -51.68
CA ASP A 26 7.39 -0.51 -51.68
C ASP A 26 8.37 -1.64 -52.05
N THR A 27 8.34 -2.75 -51.30
CA THR A 27 8.57 -4.09 -51.84
C THR A 27 7.76 -5.13 -51.06
N ASP A 28 7.12 -5.99 -51.85
CA ASP A 28 6.24 -7.08 -51.46
C ASP A 28 6.92 -8.26 -50.74
N ASN A 29 6.06 -9.04 -50.09
CA ASN A 29 6.18 -10.48 -49.79
C ASN A 29 7.25 -10.92 -48.80
N THR A 30 6.81 -11.39 -47.64
CA THR A 30 7.26 -12.67 -47.06
C THR A 30 6.26 -13.16 -46.00
N SER A 31 5.63 -14.30 -46.28
CA SER A 31 4.93 -15.13 -45.29
C SER A 31 5.93 -15.63 -44.26
N GLY A 32 5.72 -15.35 -42.98
CA GLY A 32 6.62 -15.77 -41.92
C GLY A 32 5.97 -15.79 -40.54
N SER A 33 5.66 -17.00 -40.06
CA SER A 33 5.67 -17.44 -38.66
C SER A 33 5.13 -16.49 -37.59
N GLU A 34 3.91 -16.79 -37.11
CA GLU A 34 3.34 -16.34 -35.83
C GLU A 34 4.25 -16.77 -34.65
N LEU A 35 5.26 -15.96 -34.36
CA LEU A 35 5.90 -15.93 -33.05
C LEU A 35 5.02 -15.08 -32.14
N HIS A 36 4.39 -15.75 -31.17
CA HIS A 36 3.74 -15.14 -30.01
C HIS A 36 4.76 -14.29 -29.24
N SER A 37 4.96 -13.04 -29.65
CA SER A 37 5.62 -12.02 -28.85
C SER A 37 4.70 -11.66 -27.68
N ARG A 38 4.89 -12.34 -26.55
CA ARG A 38 4.47 -11.85 -25.24
C ARG A 38 4.98 -10.42 -25.12
N SER A 39 4.07 -9.47 -25.27
CA SER A 39 4.34 -8.06 -25.03
C SER A 39 4.55 -7.92 -23.54
N ASP A 40 5.81 -8.02 -23.11
CA ASP A 40 6.22 -7.65 -21.75
C ASP A 40 5.73 -6.23 -21.51
N ALA A 41 4.74 -6.09 -20.63
CA ALA A 41 4.20 -4.82 -20.21
C ALA A 41 5.36 -3.99 -19.69
N LYS A 42 5.85 -3.08 -20.54
CA LYS A 42 7.04 -2.27 -20.30
C LYS A 42 6.87 -1.60 -18.95
N HIS A 43 7.70 -2.00 -17.99
CA HIS A 43 7.83 -1.39 -16.69
C HIS A 43 8.17 0.09 -16.92
N VAL A 44 7.15 0.97 -16.92
CA VAL A 44 7.37 2.41 -16.96
C VAL A 44 7.99 2.78 -15.62
N PRO A 45 9.27 3.20 -15.57
CA PRO A 45 9.89 3.62 -14.32
C PRO A 45 9.05 4.76 -13.76
N LEU A 46 8.48 4.56 -12.57
CA LEU A 46 7.61 5.56 -11.99
C LEU A 46 8.42 6.86 -11.72
N PRO A 47 7.87 8.05 -12.04
CA PRO A 47 8.63 9.29 -12.11
C PRO A 47 9.16 9.85 -10.78
N TRP A 48 8.87 9.21 -9.64
CA TRP A 48 9.29 9.69 -8.32
C TRP A 48 10.80 9.67 -8.12
N LYS A 49 11.57 8.86 -8.87
CA LYS A 49 13.04 8.90 -8.86
C LYS A 49 13.64 10.16 -9.48
N LEU A 50 12.82 10.99 -10.14
CA LEU A 50 13.25 12.25 -10.76
C LEU A 50 12.97 13.47 -9.88
N LEU A 51 12.33 13.28 -8.72
CA LEU A 51 12.19 14.37 -7.77
C LEU A 51 13.56 14.63 -7.11
N PRO A 52 14.00 15.89 -7.03
CA PRO A 52 15.22 16.22 -6.31
C PRO A 52 15.10 15.68 -4.87
N GLU A 53 16.15 14.99 -4.42
CA GLU A 53 16.33 14.61 -3.01
C GLU A 53 15.92 15.80 -2.16
N PRO A 54 15.00 15.63 -1.18
CA PRO A 54 14.55 16.75 -0.38
C PRO A 54 15.78 17.37 0.28
N ALA A 55 16.11 18.61 -0.12
CA ALA A 55 17.15 19.39 0.53
C ALA A 55 16.89 19.28 2.04
N ALA A 56 17.90 18.90 2.83
CA ALA A 56 17.78 18.59 4.25
C ALA A 56 16.93 19.65 4.96
N GLU A 57 15.61 19.42 5.04
CA GLU A 57 14.69 20.44 5.51
C GLU A 57 14.81 20.45 7.02
N GLN A 58 15.39 21.53 7.50
CA GLN A 58 15.49 21.95 8.87
C GLN A 58 14.11 21.81 9.56
N GLY A 59 14.03 20.78 10.41
CA GLY A 59 13.01 20.45 11.40
C GLY A 59 11.59 20.98 11.17
N CYS A 60 10.65 20.07 10.87
CA CYS A 60 9.39 20.13 11.63
C CYS A 60 9.79 19.91 13.09
N GLY A 61 9.87 20.98 13.90
CA GLY A 61 10.09 20.86 15.34
C GLY A 61 9.14 19.81 15.91
N ASP A 62 9.70 18.70 16.39
CA ASP A 62 10.23 18.65 17.74
C ASP A 62 11.42 17.70 17.83
N GLN A 63 12.43 18.15 18.56
CA GLN A 63 13.67 17.47 18.89
C GLN A 63 13.33 16.25 19.79
N GLU A 64 13.51 15.03 19.31
CA GLU A 64 13.67 13.86 20.17
C GLU A 64 14.48 12.79 19.43
N GLU A 65 15.80 12.90 19.56
CA GLU A 65 16.76 11.80 19.37
C GLU A 65 16.47 10.75 20.44
N ASP A 66 15.69 9.71 20.16
CA ASP A 66 15.77 8.47 20.94
C ASP A 66 15.19 7.22 20.23
N GLY A 67 15.96 6.14 20.26
CA GLY A 67 15.43 4.80 20.31
C GLY A 67 15.20 4.07 18.98
N ALA A 68 16.23 3.98 18.14
CA ALA A 68 16.34 2.91 17.15
C ALA A 68 16.76 1.58 17.82
N LEU A 69 15.87 1.01 18.64
CA LEU A 69 15.93 -0.39 19.05
C LEU A 69 14.49 -0.93 19.06
N LEU A 70 14.04 -1.43 17.91
CA LEU A 70 12.94 -2.40 17.92
C LEU A 70 13.48 -3.67 18.59
N PRO A 71 12.76 -4.26 19.57
CA PRO A 71 13.24 -5.46 20.25
C PRO A 71 13.47 -6.60 19.24
N LEU A 72 14.71 -7.09 19.17
CA LEU A 72 15.09 -8.32 18.45
C LEU A 72 14.24 -9.53 18.86
N ALA A 73 13.58 -9.47 20.02
CA ALA A 73 12.67 -10.48 20.54
C ALA A 73 11.46 -10.79 19.62
N LEU A 74 11.06 -9.88 18.74
CA LEU A 74 9.93 -10.13 17.83
C LEU A 74 10.32 -10.85 16.53
N ARG A 75 11.62 -10.89 16.19
CA ARG A 75 12.10 -11.48 14.93
C ARG A 75 12.29 -12.99 14.98
N SER A 76 12.57 -13.56 16.15
CA SER A 76 12.86 -15.00 16.29
C SER A 76 11.61 -15.91 16.23
N ALA A 77 10.40 -15.35 16.06
CA ALA A 77 9.14 -16.11 16.06
C ALA A 77 8.52 -16.31 14.66
N LEU A 78 9.19 -15.88 13.58
CA LEU A 78 8.60 -15.85 12.23
C LEU A 78 9.18 -16.86 11.21
N ASP A 79 10.09 -17.75 11.62
CA ASP A 79 10.52 -18.89 10.80
C ASP A 79 9.64 -20.12 11.09
N GLY A 80 8.34 -20.00 10.82
CA GLY A 80 7.37 -21.08 10.89
C GLY A 80 6.70 -21.29 9.55
N ASP A 81 6.88 -22.47 8.96
CA ASP A 81 6.34 -22.89 7.68
C ASP A 81 4.83 -22.65 7.57
N LEU A 82 4.44 -22.06 6.44
CA LEU A 82 3.08 -21.67 6.09
C LEU A 82 2.28 -22.94 5.74
N VAL A 83 1.71 -23.62 6.73
CA VAL A 83 0.80 -24.76 6.52
C VAL A 83 -0.56 -24.26 6.02
N GLU A 84 -0.90 -24.69 4.80
CA GLU A 84 -2.22 -24.53 4.17
C GLU A 84 -3.31 -25.20 5.02
N SER A 85 -4.19 -24.42 5.65
CA SER A 85 -5.31 -24.93 6.44
C SER A 85 -6.51 -25.30 5.57
N GLN A 86 -6.93 -26.56 5.72
CA GLN A 86 -8.06 -27.19 5.05
C GLN A 86 -9.41 -26.53 5.38
N VAL A 87 -10.26 -26.51 4.35
CA VAL A 87 -11.65 -26.06 4.36
C VAL A 87 -12.53 -27.09 5.11
N GLY A 88 -12.66 -26.94 6.42
CA GLY A 88 -13.64 -27.67 7.23
C GLY A 88 -14.97 -26.91 7.30
N ARG A 89 -16.01 -27.41 6.61
CA ARG A 89 -17.40 -26.96 6.78
C ARG A 89 -17.90 -27.41 8.16
N SER A 90 -17.81 -26.54 9.15
CA SER A 90 -18.44 -26.75 10.46
C SER A 90 -19.75 -25.97 10.55
N THR A 91 -20.84 -26.70 10.84
CA THR A 91 -22.20 -26.17 10.99
C THR A 91 -22.35 -25.60 12.40
N GLU A 92 -22.10 -24.30 12.58
CA GLU A 92 -22.17 -23.65 13.89
C GLU A 92 -23.61 -23.36 14.32
N ARG A 93 -23.97 -23.95 15.48
CA ARG A 93 -25.19 -23.71 16.24
C ARG A 93 -25.01 -22.41 17.02
N GLY A 94 -25.89 -21.44 16.79
CA GLY A 94 -25.75 -20.03 17.19
C GLY A 94 -25.44 -19.78 18.67
N SER A 95 -24.18 -19.43 18.94
CA SER A 95 -23.77 -18.78 20.19
C SER A 95 -24.13 -17.30 20.09
N ARG A 96 -24.96 -16.80 21.01
CA ARG A 96 -25.34 -15.37 21.13
C ARG A 96 -24.19 -14.55 21.71
N LEU A 97 -23.00 -14.65 21.12
CA LEU A 97 -21.87 -13.79 21.45
C LEU A 97 -22.12 -12.38 20.90
N GLY A 98 -21.73 -11.40 21.72
CA GLY A 98 -22.23 -10.04 21.70
C GLY A 98 -21.99 -9.26 20.40
N LYS A 99 -22.67 -8.11 20.33
CA LYS A 99 -22.60 -7.09 19.27
C LYS A 99 -21.26 -7.07 18.52
N GLY A 100 -21.24 -7.72 17.36
CA GLY A 100 -20.36 -7.46 16.22
C GLY A 100 -18.87 -7.43 16.52
N SER A 101 -18.30 -8.57 16.91
CA SER A 101 -16.85 -8.75 16.87
C SER A 101 -16.33 -8.48 15.45
N ARG A 102 -15.23 -7.73 15.34
CA ARG A 102 -14.61 -7.40 14.06
C ARG A 102 -13.81 -8.63 13.64
N TRP A 103 -14.11 -9.25 12.50
CA TRP A 103 -13.44 -10.51 12.10
C TRP A 103 -11.90 -10.44 12.14
N TRP A 104 -11.30 -9.26 11.93
CA TRP A 104 -9.84 -9.10 11.97
C TRP A 104 -9.27 -9.00 13.38
N THR A 105 -10.08 -8.73 14.40
CA THR A 105 -9.64 -8.71 15.81
C THR A 105 -9.54 -10.12 16.38
N GLU A 106 -10.18 -11.10 15.74
CA GLU A 106 -10.13 -12.53 16.09
C GLU A 106 -8.93 -13.26 15.46
N ILE A 107 -8.24 -12.59 14.52
CA ILE A 107 -7.00 -13.10 13.95
C ILE A 107 -5.97 -13.26 15.07
N CYS A 108 -5.19 -14.34 14.99
CA CYS A 108 -4.09 -14.63 15.91
C CYS A 108 -3.27 -13.36 16.20
N ALA A 109 -3.08 -13.03 17.48
CA ALA A 109 -2.35 -11.83 17.91
C ALA A 109 -0.90 -11.78 17.39
N LEU A 110 -0.36 -12.93 16.96
CA LEU A 110 0.96 -13.05 16.35
C LEU A 110 1.01 -12.61 14.89
N GLN A 111 -0.13 -12.40 14.21
CA GLN A 111 -0.12 -11.93 12.84
C GLN A 111 0.22 -10.43 12.79
N LEU A 112 1.47 -10.14 12.43
CA LEU A 112 1.97 -8.79 12.27
C LEU A 112 1.80 -8.30 10.84
N CYS A 113 1.58 -6.99 10.70
CA CYS A 113 1.69 -6.32 9.41
C CYS A 113 3.15 -6.40 8.92
N PRO A 114 3.43 -6.92 7.72
CA PRO A 114 4.81 -7.05 7.21
C PRO A 114 5.51 -5.71 6.94
N LEU A 115 4.76 -4.60 6.89
CA LEU A 115 5.30 -3.26 6.60
C LEU A 115 5.59 -2.45 7.86
N SER A 116 4.73 -2.56 8.89
CA SER A 116 4.84 -1.77 10.12
C SER A 116 5.28 -2.59 11.34
N GLY A 117 5.28 -3.93 11.25
CA GLY A 117 5.47 -4.81 12.40
C GLY A 117 4.34 -4.73 13.44
N PHE A 118 3.26 -3.99 13.16
CA PHE A 118 2.16 -3.78 14.09
C PHE A 118 1.15 -4.93 14.02
N PRO A 119 0.62 -5.45 15.15
CA PRO A 119 -0.37 -6.52 15.12
C PRO A 119 -1.64 -6.15 14.36
N ILE A 120 -2.06 -7.01 13.43
CA ILE A 120 -3.24 -6.77 12.57
C ILE A 120 -4.52 -6.66 13.40
N SER A 121 -4.65 -7.49 14.44
CA SER A 121 -5.80 -7.50 15.35
C SER A 121 -5.98 -6.20 16.13
N MET A 122 -4.95 -5.34 16.17
CA MET A 122 -4.98 -4.06 16.88
C MET A 122 -5.27 -2.86 15.97
N LEU A 123 -5.46 -3.07 14.67
CA LEU A 123 -5.78 -1.99 13.76
C LEU A 123 -7.19 -1.43 14.06
N PRO A 124 -7.36 -0.09 14.10
CA PRO A 124 -8.66 0.52 14.36
C PRO A 124 -9.63 0.40 13.18
N TYR A 125 -9.13 -0.06 12.02
CA TYR A 125 -9.84 -0.31 10.77
C TYR A 125 -9.53 -1.74 10.27
N PRO A 126 -10.34 -2.31 9.36
CA PRO A 126 -10.03 -3.62 8.77
C PRO A 126 -8.68 -3.59 8.06
N PRO A 127 -7.86 -4.65 8.07
CA PRO A 127 -6.62 -4.68 7.30
C PRO A 127 -6.89 -4.65 5.79
N TYR A 128 -5.90 -4.18 5.03
CA TYR A 128 -5.93 -4.22 3.58
C TYR A 128 -5.44 -5.59 3.08
N LYS A 129 -6.17 -6.19 2.13
CA LYS A 129 -5.80 -7.47 1.49
C LYS A 129 -4.93 -7.19 0.27
N PHE A 130 -3.62 -7.16 0.47
CA PHE A 130 -2.65 -6.95 -0.60
C PHE A 130 -2.48 -8.25 -1.42
N ARG A 131 -2.93 -8.25 -2.67
CA ARG A 131 -2.74 -9.39 -3.59
C ARG A 131 -1.25 -9.61 -3.85
N MET A 132 -0.77 -10.84 -3.77
CA MET A 132 0.62 -11.16 -4.15
C MET A 132 0.75 -11.29 -5.67
N ASP A 133 -0.32 -11.69 -6.35
CA ASP A 133 -0.46 -11.68 -7.79
C ASP A 133 -1.62 -10.74 -8.17
N PRO A 134 -1.39 -9.64 -8.90
CA PRO A 134 -2.45 -8.70 -9.30
C PRO A 134 -3.61 -9.35 -10.07
N GLN A 135 -3.36 -10.45 -10.80
CA GLN A 135 -4.34 -11.15 -11.63
C GLN A 135 -5.20 -12.13 -10.83
N ARG A 136 -4.86 -12.42 -9.57
CA ARG A 136 -5.55 -13.42 -8.75
C ARG A 136 -6.02 -12.81 -7.44
N ALA A 137 -7.22 -13.21 -6.99
CA ALA A 137 -7.72 -12.77 -5.67
C ALA A 137 -6.92 -13.37 -4.51
N VAL A 138 -6.28 -14.53 -4.72
CA VAL A 138 -5.45 -15.26 -3.77
C VAL A 138 -4.17 -15.77 -4.46
N PRO A 139 -3.03 -15.85 -3.76
CA PRO A 139 -2.83 -15.51 -2.35
C PRO A 139 -2.75 -13.99 -2.08
N HIS A 140 -3.09 -13.58 -0.86
CA HIS A 140 -2.99 -12.19 -0.39
C HIS A 140 -2.33 -12.10 0.99
N ARG A 141 -1.70 -10.96 1.29
CA ARG A 141 -1.17 -10.61 2.61
C ARG A 141 -2.03 -9.54 3.26
N LEU A 142 -2.24 -9.65 4.58
CA LEU A 142 -2.90 -8.61 5.35
C LEU A 142 -1.87 -7.54 5.73
N VAL A 143 -2.13 -6.30 5.35
CA VAL A 143 -1.25 -5.16 5.62
C VAL A 143 -2.04 -4.00 6.21
N ASP A 144 -1.36 -3.13 6.94
CA ASP A 144 -1.90 -1.83 7.32
C ASP A 144 -1.98 -0.93 6.08
N GLY A 145 -3.17 -0.84 5.48
CA GLY A 145 -3.36 -0.08 4.25
C GLY A 145 -3.13 1.44 4.41
N LYS A 146 -3.32 2.01 5.60
CA LYS A 146 -2.98 3.44 5.81
C LYS A 146 -1.47 3.62 5.81
N TYR A 147 -0.76 2.75 6.53
CA TYR A 147 0.69 2.75 6.59
C TYR A 147 1.28 2.58 5.18
N LEU A 148 0.76 1.63 4.41
CA LEU A 148 1.18 1.41 3.02
C LEU A 148 1.01 2.67 2.16
N ALA A 149 -0.17 3.30 2.19
CA ALA A 149 -0.42 4.50 1.38
C ALA A 149 0.54 5.66 1.76
N LEU A 150 0.74 5.88 3.05
CA LEU A 150 1.66 6.91 3.56
C LEU A 150 3.11 6.61 3.18
N LEU A 151 3.55 5.35 3.30
CA LEU A 151 4.90 4.91 2.96
C LEU A 151 5.21 5.19 1.48
N VAL A 152 4.33 4.78 0.57
CA VAL A 152 4.52 4.95 -0.88
C VAL A 152 4.50 6.44 -1.27
N ILE A 153 3.56 7.24 -0.74
CA ILE A 153 3.52 8.67 -1.05
C ILE A 153 4.73 9.42 -0.50
N SER A 154 5.18 9.06 0.71
CA SER A 154 6.26 9.79 1.38
C SER A 154 7.64 9.48 0.82
N LYS A 155 7.91 8.21 0.49
CA LYS A 155 9.22 7.76 0.01
C LYS A 155 9.30 7.55 -1.49
N GLY A 156 8.14 7.45 -2.16
CA GLY A 156 8.07 6.96 -3.53
C GLY A 156 8.32 5.45 -3.67
N GLU A 157 8.70 4.73 -2.61
CA GLU A 157 8.93 3.28 -2.66
C GLU A 157 7.69 2.53 -3.19
N VAL A 158 7.88 1.76 -4.26
CA VAL A 158 6.81 0.98 -4.92
C VAL A 158 6.97 -0.52 -4.77
N ASP A 159 8.08 -0.99 -4.19
CA ASP A 159 8.25 -2.40 -3.85
C ASP A 159 7.61 -2.68 -2.49
N VAL A 160 6.57 -3.50 -2.50
CA VAL A 160 5.74 -3.82 -1.35
C VAL A 160 5.60 -5.33 -1.27
N CYS A 161 6.08 -5.92 -0.19
CA CYS A 161 6.08 -7.37 0.00
C CYS A 161 6.78 -8.15 -1.14
N GLY A 162 7.87 -7.60 -1.69
CA GLY A 162 8.68 -8.27 -2.72
C GLY A 162 8.13 -8.17 -4.14
N ARG A 163 7.28 -7.18 -4.40
CA ARG A 163 6.77 -6.89 -5.74
C ARG A 163 6.48 -5.40 -5.93
N VAL A 164 6.63 -4.94 -7.16
CA VAL A 164 6.26 -3.59 -7.57
C VAL A 164 4.74 -3.44 -7.61
N LEU A 165 4.23 -2.31 -7.12
CA LEU A 165 2.82 -1.91 -7.24
C LEU A 165 2.45 -1.66 -8.71
N VAL A 166 1.36 -2.27 -9.16
CA VAL A 166 0.77 -2.02 -10.48
C VAL A 166 -0.45 -1.11 -10.38
N SER A 167 -0.97 -0.63 -11.51
CA SER A 167 -2.14 0.26 -11.55
C SER A 167 -3.36 -0.30 -10.80
N THR A 168 -3.63 -1.59 -10.96
CA THR A 168 -4.76 -2.25 -10.27
C THR A 168 -4.61 -2.28 -8.75
N ASP A 169 -3.38 -2.22 -8.23
CA ASP A 169 -3.14 -2.15 -6.78
C ASP A 169 -3.34 -0.74 -6.25
N VAL A 170 -2.93 0.26 -7.03
CA VAL A 170 -3.15 1.68 -6.72
C VAL A 170 -4.63 1.95 -6.60
N GLU A 171 -5.41 1.53 -7.59
CA GLU A 171 -6.86 1.71 -7.61
C GLU A 171 -7.53 1.02 -6.41
N SER A 172 -7.14 -0.24 -6.12
CA SER A 172 -7.72 -0.98 -5.00
C SER A 172 -7.32 -0.40 -3.64
N LEU A 173 -6.10 0.14 -3.52
CA LEU A 173 -5.64 0.81 -2.31
C LEU A 173 -6.36 2.16 -2.10
N ASP A 174 -6.56 2.95 -3.14
CA ASP A 174 -7.30 4.21 -3.07
C ASP A 174 -8.76 4.00 -2.70
N ALA A 175 -9.41 3.00 -3.31
CA ALA A 175 -10.76 2.59 -2.96
C ALA A 175 -10.86 2.16 -1.49
N TYR A 176 -9.86 1.41 -1.00
CA TYR A 176 -9.77 1.02 0.40
C TYR A 176 -9.58 2.23 1.33
N VAL A 177 -8.63 3.13 1.04
CA VAL A 177 -8.38 4.35 1.83
C VAL A 177 -9.63 5.21 1.93
N HIS A 178 -10.35 5.37 0.81
CA HIS A 178 -11.60 6.09 0.76
C HIS A 178 -12.69 5.42 1.60
N ARG A 179 -12.94 4.11 1.38
CA ARG A 179 -13.97 3.33 2.09
C ARG A 179 -13.76 3.34 3.60
N CYS A 180 -12.51 3.20 4.05
CA CYS A 180 -12.14 3.18 5.45
C CYS A 180 -11.92 4.58 6.06
N LYS A 181 -12.12 5.67 5.29
CA LYS A 181 -11.96 7.06 5.73
C LYS A 181 -10.58 7.34 6.36
N LEU A 182 -9.52 6.83 5.74
CA LEU A 182 -8.17 6.85 6.30
C LEU A 182 -7.40 8.17 6.07
N GLY A 183 -8.04 9.14 5.39
CA GLY A 183 -7.51 10.47 5.12
C GLY A 183 -7.42 10.78 3.62
N PRO A 184 -6.75 11.89 3.24
CA PRO A 184 -6.63 12.35 1.86
C PRO A 184 -5.47 11.67 1.08
N PHE A 185 -4.78 10.69 1.66
CA PHE A 185 -3.55 10.09 1.14
C PHE A 185 -3.82 9.02 0.08
N ARG A 186 -4.29 9.45 -1.10
CA ARG A 186 -4.55 8.59 -2.25
C ARG A 186 -3.34 8.53 -3.19
N LEU A 187 -2.88 7.32 -3.50
CA LEU A 187 -1.75 7.08 -4.41
C LEU A 187 -2.05 7.55 -5.82
N GLY A 188 -3.27 7.34 -6.32
CA GLY A 188 -3.68 7.77 -7.65
C GLY A 188 -3.49 9.28 -7.84
N LYS A 189 -3.80 10.08 -6.82
CA LYS A 189 -3.55 11.54 -6.83
C LYS A 189 -2.04 11.85 -6.88
N ALA A 190 -1.22 11.17 -6.10
CA ALA A 190 0.23 11.39 -6.12
C ALA A 190 0.83 11.04 -7.49
N LEU A 191 0.40 9.93 -8.08
CA LEU A 191 0.85 9.48 -9.40
C LEU A 191 0.36 10.39 -10.53
N SER A 192 -0.88 10.91 -10.45
CA SER A 192 -1.37 11.87 -11.44
C SER A 192 -0.56 13.17 -11.43
N LEU A 193 -0.24 13.69 -10.24
CA LEU A 193 0.62 14.86 -10.10
C LEU A 193 2.02 14.59 -10.66
N ALA A 194 2.60 13.43 -10.34
CA ALA A 194 3.90 13.04 -10.87
C ALA A 194 3.91 12.93 -12.41
N ARG A 195 2.82 12.45 -13.01
CA ARG A 195 2.66 12.39 -14.47
C ARG A 195 2.57 13.79 -15.09
N VAL A 196 1.82 14.71 -14.48
CA VAL A 196 1.74 16.11 -14.93
C VAL A 196 3.13 16.75 -14.95
N ILE A 197 3.92 16.53 -13.90
CA ILE A 197 5.30 17.05 -13.83
C ILE A 197 6.15 16.55 -15.00
N ALA A 198 6.01 15.27 -15.34
CA ALA A 198 6.77 14.63 -16.41
C ALA A 198 6.32 15.01 -17.83
N CYS A 199 5.03 15.29 -18.03
CA CYS A 199 4.44 15.43 -19.38
C CYS A 199 4.05 16.86 -19.77
N GLU A 200 3.75 17.75 -18.82
CA GLU A 200 3.21 19.09 -19.13
C GLU A 200 4.29 20.18 -19.26
N GLY A 201 3.88 21.32 -19.84
CA GLY A 201 4.70 22.52 -19.98
C GLY A 201 5.02 23.20 -18.64
N ALA A 202 5.85 24.24 -18.68
CA ALA A 202 6.46 24.85 -17.48
C ALA A 202 5.45 25.28 -16.40
N LEU A 203 4.29 25.81 -16.79
CA LEU A 203 3.30 26.34 -15.84
C LEU A 203 2.59 25.22 -15.06
N GLY A 204 2.07 24.18 -15.75
CA GLY A 204 1.41 23.03 -15.11
C GLY A 204 2.37 22.21 -14.25
N ARG A 205 3.64 22.10 -14.68
CA ARG A 205 4.70 21.40 -13.94
C ARG A 205 4.96 22.00 -12.56
N THR A 206 5.05 23.33 -12.45
CA THR A 206 5.35 24.01 -11.18
C THR A 206 4.23 23.82 -10.15
N GLU A 207 2.97 23.95 -10.58
CA GLU A 207 1.83 23.75 -9.69
C GLU A 207 1.73 22.30 -9.20
N ALA A 208 1.84 21.34 -10.12
CA ALA A 208 1.81 19.93 -9.76
C ALA A 208 2.97 19.51 -8.85
N ALA A 209 4.17 20.05 -9.06
CA ALA A 209 5.32 19.83 -8.19
C ALA A 209 5.08 20.37 -6.78
N ARG A 210 4.49 21.56 -6.67
CA ARG A 210 4.11 22.17 -5.38
C ARG A 210 3.07 21.32 -4.65
N GLU A 211 2.02 20.90 -5.34
CA GLU A 211 0.99 20.03 -4.75
C GLU A 211 1.55 18.67 -4.31
N LEU A 212 2.38 18.04 -5.13
CA LEU A 212 2.99 16.75 -4.82
C LEU A 212 3.91 16.87 -3.61
N SER A 213 4.76 17.91 -3.56
CA SER A 213 5.62 18.19 -2.41
C SER A 213 4.81 18.37 -1.11
N LYS A 214 3.72 19.14 -1.16
CA LYS A 214 2.80 19.31 -0.03
C LYS A 214 2.21 17.97 0.42
N LEU A 215 1.79 17.11 -0.52
CA LEU A 215 1.24 15.80 -0.24
C LEU A 215 2.29 14.86 0.39
N CYS A 216 3.51 14.81 -0.15
CA CYS A 216 4.63 14.02 0.40
C CYS A 216 5.00 14.49 1.82
N LYS A 217 5.08 15.81 2.06
CA LYS A 217 5.35 16.36 3.39
C LYS A 217 4.27 15.97 4.40
N ALA A 218 2.99 16.14 4.04
CA ALA A 218 1.88 15.72 4.88
C ALA A 218 1.89 14.21 5.16
N ALA A 219 2.21 13.39 4.16
CA ALA A 219 2.31 11.93 4.32
C ALA A 219 3.44 11.54 5.28
N ARG A 220 4.62 12.20 5.20
CA ARG A 220 5.73 11.99 6.14
C ARG A 220 5.32 12.30 7.58
N CYS A 221 4.71 13.46 7.82
CA CYS A 221 4.26 13.84 9.16
C CYS A 221 3.23 12.84 9.72
N GLU A 222 2.25 12.43 8.91
CA GLU A 222 1.23 11.47 9.34
C GLU A 222 1.81 10.06 9.55
N LEU A 223 2.79 9.64 8.75
CA LEU A 223 3.49 8.37 8.93
C LEU A 223 4.22 8.32 10.27
N PHE A 224 4.97 9.37 10.59
CA PHE A 224 5.67 9.49 11.88
C PHE A 224 4.68 9.45 13.06
N ARG A 225 3.58 10.20 12.96
CA ARG A 225 2.52 10.18 13.98
C ARG A 225 1.93 8.78 14.16
N LEU A 226 1.65 8.09 13.05
CA LEU A 226 1.10 6.73 13.07
C LEU A 226 2.08 5.74 13.74
N GLN A 227 3.37 5.82 13.41
CA GLN A 227 4.42 5.01 14.04
C GLN A 227 4.51 5.24 15.56
N LYS A 228 4.46 6.49 16.02
CA LYS A 228 4.42 6.83 17.45
C LYS A 228 3.21 6.22 18.16
N ILE A 229 2.03 6.30 17.54
CA ILE A 229 0.80 5.68 18.07
C ILE A 229 0.96 4.16 18.17
N GLN A 230 1.48 3.52 17.12
CA GLN A 230 1.68 2.07 17.09
C GLN A 230 2.68 1.61 18.16
N LYS A 231 3.84 2.27 18.28
CA LYS A 231 4.85 2.01 19.32
C LYS A 231 4.25 2.12 20.72
N ASN A 232 3.52 3.20 21.00
CA ASN A 232 2.88 3.41 22.30
C ASN A 232 1.83 2.34 22.64
N ARG A 233 1.08 1.86 21.64
CA ARG A 233 0.10 0.78 21.84
C ARG A 233 0.77 -0.54 22.16
N VAL A 234 1.86 -0.87 21.49
CA VAL A 234 2.64 -2.10 21.76
C VAL A 234 3.25 -2.06 23.17
N LEU A 235 3.85 -0.93 23.57
CA LEU A 235 4.40 -0.75 24.92
C LEU A 235 3.34 -0.94 26.02
N LYS A 236 2.14 -0.39 25.82
CA LYS A 236 1.04 -0.57 26.78
C LYS A 236 0.64 -2.03 26.96
N ILE A 237 0.66 -2.83 25.90
CA ILE A 237 0.34 -4.27 25.99
C ILE A 237 1.39 -5.01 26.80
N GLN A 238 2.67 -4.74 26.52
CA GLN A 238 3.78 -5.35 27.26
C GLN A 238 3.69 -5.04 28.77
N GLN A 239 3.36 -3.79 29.11
CA GLN A 239 3.16 -3.40 30.51
C GLN A 239 1.95 -4.09 31.17
N THR A 240 0.91 -4.44 30.40
CA THR A 240 -0.24 -5.17 30.95
C THR A 240 0.03 -6.67 31.09
N SER A 241 0.84 -7.28 30.21
CA SER A 241 1.19 -8.70 30.33
C SER A 241 2.07 -8.99 31.54
N ASP A 242 2.91 -8.04 31.94
CA ASP A 242 3.83 -8.22 33.09
C ASP A 242 3.12 -8.19 34.45
N ARG A 243 1.92 -7.60 34.53
CA ARG A 243 1.17 -7.46 35.79
C ARG A 243 0.30 -8.66 36.14
N GLU A 244 -0.02 -9.50 35.16
CA GLU A 244 -0.90 -10.67 35.33
C GLU A 244 -0.20 -11.95 34.84
N PRO A 245 0.94 -12.36 35.44
CA PRO A 245 1.65 -13.57 35.04
C PRO A 245 0.87 -14.88 35.29
N GLY A 246 -0.31 -14.81 35.93
CA GLY A 246 -1.05 -15.98 36.42
C GLY A 246 -2.16 -16.55 35.53
N LEU A 247 -2.53 -15.91 34.42
CA LEU A 247 -3.72 -16.32 33.63
C LEU A 247 -3.47 -16.56 32.13
N ILE A 248 -2.23 -16.44 31.64
CA ILE A 248 -1.89 -16.72 30.23
C ILE A 248 -1.61 -18.23 30.05
N GLY A 249 -2.60 -19.05 30.43
CA GLY A 249 -2.63 -20.49 30.17
C GLY A 249 -3.36 -20.82 28.88
N CYS A 250 -2.97 -20.23 27.74
CA CYS A 250 -3.38 -20.68 26.40
C CYS A 250 -2.63 -19.90 25.30
N VAL A 251 -1.31 -20.03 25.25
CA VAL A 251 -0.65 -20.01 23.95
C VAL A 251 -0.29 -21.46 23.68
N GLN A 252 -1.23 -22.19 23.08
CA GLN A 252 -0.97 -23.56 22.64
C GLN A 252 0.19 -23.51 21.66
N SER A 253 1.34 -24.01 22.11
CA SER A 253 2.46 -24.41 21.28
C SER A 253 1.98 -25.51 20.33
N PHE A 254 1.45 -25.12 19.17
CA PHE A 254 1.32 -26.04 18.04
C PHE A 254 2.64 -25.96 17.26
N PHE A 255 3.56 -26.83 17.63
CA PHE A 255 4.66 -27.29 16.77
C PHE A 255 4.54 -28.82 16.69
#